data_AF-A0A644YPQ9-F1
#
_entry.id   AF-A0A644YPQ9-F1
#
_cell.length_a   1.000
_cell.length_b   1.000
_cell.length_c   1.000
_cell.angle_alpha   90.00
_cell.angle_beta   90.00
_cell.angle_gamma   90.00
#
_symmetry.space_group_name_H-M   'P 1'
#
loop_
_entity.id
_entity.type
_entity.pdbx_description
1 polymer ?
#
loop_
_entity_poly.entity_id
_entity_poly.type
_entity_poly.pdbx_seq_one_letter_code
_entity_poly.pdbx_strand_id
1 'polypeptide(L)'
;MQKKYPDSLFAITGDHADRVNIEPNPSLFERYAVPFILYGKGITKSLIPDSAAGTHLSITPTLIELIAPKDFEYYSLSASLTRGHDMGANHELWITAGSIGKLDTPASEQLPDSKTSYSAPGRETIQQYIDSIRALSWWRIKNGQSI
;
A
#
# COMPACT_ATOMS: atom_id res chain seq x y z
N MET A 1 -21.17 -15.54 0.87
CA MET A 1 -21.12 -14.26 0.10
C MET A 1 -20.87 -14.48 -1.37
N GLN A 2 -19.76 -15.10 -1.79
CA GLN A 2 -19.47 -15.36 -3.22
C GLN A 2 -20.60 -16.05 -3.99
N LYS A 3 -21.21 -17.14 -3.45
CA LYS A 3 -22.33 -17.83 -4.11
C LYS A 3 -23.55 -16.91 -4.36
N LYS A 4 -23.74 -15.90 -3.51
CA LYS A 4 -24.85 -14.93 -3.63
C LYS A 4 -24.52 -13.80 -4.61
N TYR A 5 -23.23 -13.47 -4.74
CA TYR A 5 -22.74 -12.39 -5.60
C TYR A 5 -21.55 -12.88 -6.43
N PRO A 6 -21.78 -13.73 -7.44
CA PRO A 6 -20.71 -14.41 -8.18
C PRO A 6 -19.87 -13.46 -9.05
N ASP A 7 -20.43 -12.31 -9.44
CA ASP A 7 -19.74 -11.30 -10.26
C ASP A 7 -19.20 -10.11 -9.44
N SER A 8 -19.25 -10.18 -8.11
CA SER A 8 -18.69 -9.12 -7.26
C SER A 8 -17.19 -9.31 -7.01
N LEU A 9 -16.46 -8.19 -7.01
CA LEU A 9 -15.15 -8.07 -6.41
C LEU A 9 -15.30 -7.82 -4.90
N PHE A 10 -14.65 -8.63 -4.09
CA PHE A 10 -14.53 -8.44 -2.65
C PHE A 10 -13.13 -7.91 -2.35
N ALA A 11 -13.07 -6.76 -1.70
CA ALA A 11 -11.85 -6.18 -1.15
C ALA A 11 -12.02 -6.09 0.37
N ILE A 12 -11.13 -6.76 1.10
CA ILE A 12 -11.22 -6.89 2.56
C ILE A 12 -9.93 -6.33 3.14
N THR A 13 -10.05 -5.40 4.07
CA THR A 13 -8.90 -4.81 4.76
C THR A 13 -9.23 -4.45 6.19
N GLY A 14 -8.21 -4.37 7.04
CA GLY A 14 -8.32 -3.69 8.33
C GLY A 14 -8.23 -2.17 8.12
N ASP A 15 -8.90 -1.40 8.97
CA ASP A 15 -8.82 0.07 8.95
C ASP A 15 -7.53 0.56 9.61
N HIS A 16 -7.16 -0.01 10.75
CA HIS A 16 -5.91 0.28 11.45
C HIS A 16 -5.46 -0.91 12.32
N ALA A 17 -4.21 -0.84 12.80
CA ALA A 17 -3.70 -1.75 13.82
C ALA A 17 -4.42 -1.57 15.17
N ASP A 18 -4.48 -2.64 15.97
CA ASP A 18 -5.02 -2.57 17.32
C ASP A 18 -4.08 -1.75 18.25
N ARG A 19 -4.62 -1.31 19.38
CA ARG A 19 -3.90 -0.56 20.42
C ARG A 19 -3.23 -1.45 21.45
N VAL A 20 -3.48 -2.77 21.38
CA VAL A 20 -2.93 -3.77 22.30
C VAL A 20 -2.02 -4.71 21.52
N ASN A 21 -0.80 -4.91 22.02
CA ASN A 21 0.09 -5.91 21.46
C ASN A 21 -0.18 -7.27 22.12
N ILE A 22 -0.24 -8.34 21.32
CA ILE A 22 -0.30 -9.72 21.84
C ILE A 22 1.05 -10.09 22.45
N GLU A 23 2.14 -9.80 21.74
CA GLU A 23 3.52 -9.97 22.19
C GLU A 23 4.05 -8.69 22.86
N PRO A 24 4.99 -8.75 23.83
CA PRO A 24 5.53 -7.55 24.47
C PRO A 24 6.25 -6.61 23.50
N ASN A 25 6.98 -7.16 22.53
CA ASN A 25 7.80 -6.42 21.57
C ASN A 25 7.60 -6.99 20.15
N PRO A 26 6.43 -6.76 19.52
CA PRO A 26 6.19 -7.21 18.14
C PRO A 26 7.07 -6.43 17.16
N SER A 27 7.38 -7.03 16.03
CA SER A 27 7.97 -6.31 14.90
C SER A 27 7.04 -5.20 14.40
N LEU A 28 7.57 -4.23 13.66
CA LEU A 28 6.77 -3.18 13.02
C LEU A 28 5.71 -3.80 12.09
N PHE A 29 6.05 -4.86 11.37
CA PHE A 29 5.10 -5.52 10.47
C PHE A 29 3.94 -6.15 11.24
N GLU A 30 4.23 -6.95 12.26
CA GLU A 30 3.20 -7.58 13.10
C GLU A 30 2.34 -6.55 13.82
N ARG A 31 2.94 -5.42 14.22
CA ARG A 31 2.24 -4.37 14.96
C ARG A 31 1.35 -3.52 14.08
N TYR A 32 1.77 -3.17 12.88
CA TYR A 32 1.13 -2.10 12.10
C TYR A 32 0.51 -2.54 10.77
N ALA A 33 0.92 -3.69 10.23
CA ALA A 33 0.35 -4.16 8.97
C ALA A 33 -1.10 -4.62 9.16
N VAL A 34 -1.93 -4.28 8.19
CA VAL A 34 -3.31 -4.79 8.09
C VAL A 34 -3.42 -5.62 6.82
N PRO A 35 -4.25 -6.68 6.80
CA PRO A 35 -4.43 -7.47 5.60
C PRO A 35 -5.06 -6.62 4.50
N PHE A 36 -4.71 -6.91 3.24
CA PHE A 36 -5.47 -6.48 2.07
C PHE A 36 -5.70 -7.70 1.18
N ILE A 37 -6.95 -8.17 1.14
CA ILE A 37 -7.34 -9.40 0.45
C ILE A 37 -8.28 -9.02 -0.69
N LEU A 38 -7.90 -9.40 -1.91
CA LEU A 38 -8.75 -9.34 -3.09
C LEU A 38 -9.31 -10.73 -3.38
N TYR A 39 -10.60 -10.80 -3.63
CA TYR A 39 -11.28 -12.05 -3.94
C TYR A 39 -12.42 -11.84 -4.92
N GLY A 40 -12.54 -12.69 -5.92
CA GLY A 40 -13.60 -12.59 -6.93
C GLY A 40 -13.24 -13.30 -8.22
N LYS A 41 -14.14 -13.25 -9.18
CA LYS A 41 -13.92 -13.76 -10.53
C LYS A 41 -12.76 -13.00 -11.20
N GLY A 42 -11.82 -13.72 -11.80
CA GLY A 42 -10.67 -13.13 -12.49
C GLY A 42 -9.49 -12.72 -11.59
N ILE A 43 -9.64 -12.78 -10.26
CA ILE A 43 -8.53 -12.52 -9.34
C ILE A 43 -7.61 -13.74 -9.27
N THR A 44 -6.32 -13.55 -9.57
CA THR A 44 -5.29 -14.59 -9.55
C THR A 44 -4.18 -14.22 -8.57
N LYS A 45 -3.39 -15.21 -8.13
CA LYS A 45 -2.27 -14.97 -7.21
C LYS A 45 -1.19 -14.04 -7.78
N SER A 46 -1.04 -14.00 -9.10
CA SER A 46 -0.05 -13.17 -9.79
C SER A 46 -0.55 -11.78 -10.13
N LEU A 47 -1.80 -11.43 -9.75
CA LEU A 47 -2.41 -10.16 -10.09
C LEU A 47 -1.69 -8.97 -9.44
N ILE A 48 -1.22 -9.16 -8.21
CA ILE A 48 -0.33 -8.23 -7.52
C ILE A 48 1.07 -8.85 -7.55
N PRO A 49 2.08 -8.16 -8.12
CA PRO A 49 3.46 -8.66 -8.13
C PRO A 49 4.02 -8.82 -6.72
N ASP A 50 4.89 -9.81 -6.50
CA ASP A 50 5.56 -10.02 -5.20
C ASP A 50 6.44 -8.83 -4.76
N SER A 51 6.84 -7.97 -5.70
CA SER A 51 7.57 -6.73 -5.42
C SER A 51 6.68 -5.58 -4.97
N ALA A 52 5.36 -5.75 -5.00
CA ALA A 52 4.44 -4.68 -4.69
C ALA A 52 4.33 -4.42 -3.19
N ALA A 53 4.26 -3.16 -2.81
CA ALA A 53 3.98 -2.71 -1.46
C ALA A 53 3.23 -1.37 -1.51
N GLY A 54 2.38 -1.12 -0.52
CA GLY A 54 1.56 0.08 -0.49
C GLY A 54 0.88 0.29 0.85
N THR A 55 -0.03 1.27 0.87
CA THR A 55 -0.87 1.60 2.01
C THR A 55 -2.34 1.62 1.58
N HIS A 56 -3.25 2.07 2.45
CA HIS A 56 -4.64 2.32 2.05
C HIS A 56 -4.77 3.28 0.85
N LEU A 57 -3.78 4.17 0.63
CA LEU A 57 -3.77 5.04 -0.56
C LEU A 57 -3.70 4.25 -1.87
N SER A 58 -3.12 3.06 -1.84
CA SER A 58 -2.97 2.19 -3.01
C SER A 58 -4.23 1.36 -3.28
N ILE A 59 -5.19 1.27 -2.35
CA ILE A 59 -6.40 0.45 -2.51
C ILE A 59 -7.31 1.02 -3.60
N THR A 60 -7.66 2.30 -3.53
CA THR A 60 -8.54 2.95 -4.53
C THR A 60 -8.02 2.84 -5.96
N PRO A 61 -6.76 3.21 -6.28
CA PRO A 61 -6.25 3.06 -7.64
C PRO A 61 -6.20 1.58 -8.06
N THR A 62 -5.96 0.65 -7.13
CA THR A 62 -6.02 -0.79 -7.41
C THR A 62 -7.43 -1.24 -7.81
N LEU A 63 -8.45 -0.78 -7.09
CA LEU A 63 -9.84 -1.11 -7.42
C LEU A 63 -10.26 -0.52 -8.76
N ILE A 64 -9.88 0.72 -9.05
CA ILE A 64 -10.15 1.37 -10.35
C ILE A 64 -9.52 0.55 -11.48
N GLU A 65 -8.24 0.17 -11.38
CA GLU A 65 -7.57 -0.66 -12.39
C GLU A 65 -8.26 -2.01 -12.65
N LEU A 66 -8.94 -2.57 -11.65
CA LEU A 66 -9.60 -3.86 -11.78
C LEU A 66 -11.01 -3.79 -12.37
N ILE A 67 -11.71 -2.67 -12.20
CA ILE A 67 -13.14 -2.57 -12.52
C ILE A 67 -13.44 -1.56 -13.62
N ALA A 68 -12.52 -0.61 -13.88
CA ALA A 68 -12.75 0.43 -14.86
C ALA A 68 -12.65 -0.13 -16.29
N PRO A 69 -13.38 0.45 -17.25
CA PRO A 69 -13.20 0.13 -18.65
C PRO A 69 -11.75 0.36 -19.09
N LYS A 70 -11.33 -0.36 -20.13
CA LYS A 70 -10.05 -0.09 -20.80
C LYS A 70 -9.97 1.40 -21.18
N ASP A 71 -8.79 1.98 -21.01
CA ASP A 71 -8.48 3.38 -21.32
C ASP A 71 -9.19 4.42 -20.42
N PHE A 72 -9.71 4.02 -19.26
CA PHE A 72 -10.22 4.95 -18.24
C PHE A 72 -9.11 5.76 -17.57
N GLU A 73 -9.24 7.09 -17.56
CA GLU A 73 -8.29 7.99 -16.93
C GLU A 73 -8.69 8.33 -15.48
N TYR A 74 -7.73 8.26 -14.57
CA TYR A 74 -7.89 8.69 -13.19
C TYR A 74 -6.58 9.23 -12.62
N TYR A 75 -6.71 10.04 -11.57
CA TYR A 75 -5.59 10.60 -10.84
C TYR A 75 -5.58 10.02 -9.43
N SER A 76 -4.39 9.69 -8.93
CA SER A 76 -4.21 9.12 -7.59
C SER A 76 -2.92 9.62 -6.96
N LEU A 77 -2.89 9.69 -5.64
CA LEU A 77 -1.70 10.01 -4.85
C LEU A 77 -0.71 8.85 -4.76
N SER A 78 -1.20 7.62 -4.91
CA SER A 78 -0.42 6.39 -4.91
C SER A 78 -0.74 5.58 -6.17
N ALA A 79 0.21 4.76 -6.63
CA ALA A 79 -0.01 3.89 -7.76
C ALA A 79 -0.82 2.64 -7.37
N SER A 80 -1.44 2.00 -8.37
CA SER A 80 -2.08 0.70 -8.18
C SER A 80 -1.06 -0.38 -7.84
N LEU A 81 -1.43 -1.29 -6.94
CA LEU A 81 -0.64 -2.49 -6.62
C LEU A 81 -0.54 -3.43 -7.83
N THR A 82 -1.53 -3.46 -8.73
CA THR A 82 -1.48 -4.26 -9.97
C THR A 82 -0.46 -3.76 -10.97
N ARG A 83 -0.05 -2.49 -10.85
CA ARG A 83 1.00 -1.88 -11.67
C ARG A 83 2.39 -1.99 -11.04
N GLY A 84 2.53 -2.78 -9.97
CA GLY A 84 3.81 -3.00 -9.30
C GLY A 84 4.27 -1.82 -8.46
N HIS A 85 3.35 -1.03 -7.89
CA HIS A 85 3.70 -0.04 -6.87
C HIS A 85 4.49 -0.72 -5.75
N ASP A 86 5.67 -0.21 -5.43
CA ASP A 86 6.72 -0.92 -4.69
C ASP A 86 7.06 -0.27 -3.33
N MET A 87 6.38 0.83 -2.98
CA MET A 87 6.62 1.55 -1.74
C MET A 87 5.35 2.22 -1.19
N GLY A 88 5.03 1.94 0.06
CA GLY A 88 3.99 2.63 0.83
C GLY A 88 4.58 3.54 1.90
N ALA A 89 3.90 4.64 2.22
CA ALA A 89 4.23 5.45 3.39
C ALA A 89 2.98 6.08 4.01
N ASN A 90 3.03 6.30 5.32
CA ASN A 90 2.05 7.07 6.07
C ASN A 90 2.74 8.21 6.85
N HIS A 91 2.18 8.64 7.98
CA HIS A 91 2.77 9.72 8.79
C HIS A 91 3.94 9.25 9.68
N GLU A 92 4.05 7.95 9.98
CA GLU A 92 5.03 7.35 10.90
C GLU A 92 5.94 6.30 10.23
N LEU A 93 5.44 5.57 9.24
CA LEU A 93 6.08 4.38 8.67
C LEU A 93 6.22 4.48 7.14
N TRP A 94 7.22 3.78 6.62
CA TRP A 94 7.37 3.40 5.22
C TRP A 94 7.48 1.88 5.09
N ILE A 95 7.08 1.32 3.95
CA ILE A 95 7.15 -0.12 3.66
C ILE A 95 7.47 -0.37 2.19
N THR A 96 8.20 -1.44 1.92
CA THR A 96 8.47 -2.04 0.60
C THR A 96 8.21 -3.53 0.66
N ALA A 97 8.38 -4.26 -0.44
CA ALA A 97 8.29 -5.73 -0.43
C ALA A 97 9.35 -6.41 0.47
N GLY A 98 10.45 -5.70 0.77
CA GLY A 98 11.56 -6.25 1.55
C GLY A 98 11.62 -5.78 3.00
N SER A 99 11.15 -4.57 3.27
CA SER A 99 11.44 -3.89 4.55
C SER A 99 10.36 -2.90 4.96
N ILE A 100 10.26 -2.69 6.26
CA ILE A 100 9.42 -1.66 6.90
C ILE A 100 10.30 -0.83 7.83
N GLY A 101 10.04 0.47 7.96
CA GLY A 101 10.79 1.33 8.87
C GLY A 101 10.01 2.55 9.32
N LYS A 102 10.51 3.21 10.36
CA LYS A 102 9.97 4.50 10.83
C LYS A 102 10.56 5.65 10.03
N LEU A 103 9.81 6.73 9.85
CA LEU A 103 10.27 7.89 9.08
C LEU A 103 11.33 8.73 9.81
N ASP A 104 11.26 8.78 11.15
CA ASP A 104 12.09 9.63 12.00
C ASP A 104 13.43 8.98 12.39
N THR A 105 13.59 7.68 12.14
CA THR A 105 14.81 6.93 12.44
C THR A 105 15.38 6.27 11.19
N PRO A 106 16.70 6.03 11.12
CA PRO A 106 17.28 5.23 10.03
C PRO A 106 17.01 3.72 10.20
N ALA A 107 16.37 3.29 11.29
CA ALA A 107 16.16 1.88 11.57
C ALA A 107 15.03 1.30 10.70
N SER A 108 15.29 0.11 10.16
CA SER A 108 14.33 -0.68 9.38
C SER A 108 14.39 -2.14 9.79
N GLU A 109 13.28 -2.83 9.62
CA GLU A 109 13.13 -4.26 9.85
C GLU A 109 12.88 -4.97 8.52
N GLN A 110 13.44 -6.16 8.37
CA GLN A 110 13.19 -7.02 7.24
C GLN A 110 11.82 -7.70 7.40
N LEU A 111 11.04 -7.79 6.33
CA LEU A 111 9.75 -8.49 6.39
C LEU A 111 9.95 -10.02 6.48
N PRO A 112 9.09 -10.77 7.22
CA PRO A 112 9.26 -12.19 7.50
C PRO A 112 9.48 -13.08 6.26
N ASP A 113 8.81 -12.76 5.15
CA ASP A 113 8.88 -13.52 3.88
C ASP A 113 9.58 -12.74 2.76
N SER A 114 10.37 -11.72 3.09
CA SER A 114 11.07 -10.94 2.08
C SER A 114 12.07 -11.79 1.30
N LYS A 115 12.00 -11.71 -0.03
CA LYS A 115 13.05 -12.27 -0.89
C LYS A 115 14.31 -11.43 -0.72
N THR A 116 15.47 -12.08 -0.65
CA THR A 116 16.80 -11.43 -0.48
C THR A 116 17.13 -10.40 -1.57
N SER A 117 16.41 -10.39 -2.68
CA SER A 117 16.54 -9.42 -3.77
C SER A 117 15.93 -8.04 -3.48
N TYR A 118 15.14 -7.87 -2.41
CA TYR A 118 14.49 -6.60 -2.08
C TYR A 118 15.30 -5.88 -1.00
N SER A 119 16.32 -5.11 -1.41
CA SER A 119 17.03 -4.23 -0.49
C SER A 119 16.18 -3.01 -0.13
N ALA A 120 16.30 -2.54 1.11
CA ALA A 120 15.67 -1.29 1.53
C ALA A 120 16.09 -0.12 0.60
N PRO A 121 15.16 0.75 0.16
CA PRO A 121 15.52 1.93 -0.60
C PRO A 121 16.41 2.87 0.20
N GLY A 122 17.18 3.70 -0.50
CA GLY A 122 17.93 4.77 0.13
C GLY A 122 17.01 5.75 0.87
N ARG A 123 17.47 6.31 1.99
CA ARG A 123 16.71 7.27 2.80
C ARG A 123 16.20 8.46 1.97
N GLU A 124 16.99 8.93 1.03
CA GLU A 124 16.62 10.03 0.12
C GLU A 124 15.41 9.66 -0.76
N THR A 125 15.39 8.45 -1.32
CA THR A 125 14.26 7.94 -2.12
C THR A 125 12.97 7.87 -1.29
N ILE A 126 13.06 7.37 -0.06
CA ILE A 126 11.93 7.31 0.87
C ILE A 126 11.42 8.71 1.17
N GLN A 127 12.33 9.64 1.51
CA GLN A 127 11.97 11.02 1.83
C GLN A 127 11.32 11.73 0.65
N GLN A 128 11.90 11.59 -0.56
CA GLN A 128 11.36 12.20 -1.78
C GLN A 128 9.94 11.70 -2.08
N TYR A 129 9.68 10.41 -1.90
CA TYR A 129 8.34 9.85 -2.08
C TYR A 129 7.33 10.43 -1.08
N ILE A 130 7.70 10.47 0.20
CA ILE A 130 6.86 11.01 1.27
C ILE A 130 6.54 12.48 1.02
N ASP A 131 7.56 13.28 0.70
CA ASP A 131 7.40 14.70 0.44
C ASP A 131 6.53 14.94 -0.79
N SER A 132 6.66 14.11 -1.83
CA SER A 132 5.80 14.20 -3.03
C SER A 132 4.33 13.95 -2.71
N ILE A 133 4.01 12.89 -1.95
CA ILE A 133 2.63 12.59 -1.56
C ILE A 133 2.07 13.72 -0.67
N ARG A 134 2.84 14.17 0.32
CA ARG A 134 2.40 15.23 1.25
C ARG A 134 2.21 16.56 0.54
N ALA A 135 3.15 16.96 -0.31
CA ALA A 135 3.05 18.21 -1.07
C ALA A 135 1.84 18.20 -1.99
N LEU A 136 1.61 17.11 -2.73
CA LEU A 136 0.45 16.99 -3.61
C LEU A 136 -0.87 16.95 -2.84
N SER A 137 -0.91 16.24 -1.71
CA SER A 137 -2.08 16.19 -0.82
C SER A 137 -2.42 17.59 -0.29
N TRP A 138 -1.43 18.33 0.21
CA TRP A 138 -1.61 19.69 0.70
C TRP A 138 -2.05 20.64 -0.41
N TRP A 139 -1.41 20.56 -1.57
CA TRP A 139 -1.77 21.39 -2.72
C TRP A 139 -3.21 21.13 -3.17
N ARG A 140 -3.67 19.88 -3.19
CA ARG A 140 -5.06 19.52 -3.53
C ARG A 140 -6.06 20.05 -2.51
N ILE A 141 -5.74 20.00 -1.21
CA ILE A 141 -6.59 20.59 -0.16
C ILE A 141 -6.68 22.12 -0.34
N LYS A 142 -5.55 22.77 -0.64
CA LYS A 142 -5.49 24.23 -0.78
C LYS A 142 -6.14 24.75 -2.06
N ASN A 143 -5.95 24.08 -3.20
CA ASN A 143 -6.32 24.59 -4.53
C ASN A 143 -7.43 23.80 -5.22
N GLY A 144 -7.87 22.67 -4.66
CA GLY A 144 -8.93 21.84 -5.21
C GLY A 144 -8.57 21.21 -6.57
N GLN A 145 -9.46 21.39 -7.55
CA GLN A 145 -9.31 20.84 -8.91
C GLN A 145 -8.60 21.80 -9.87
N SER A 146 -8.27 23.03 -9.45
CA SER A 146 -7.61 24.02 -10.29
C SER A 146 -6.17 23.60 -10.57
N ILE A 147 -5.94 22.97 -11.74
CA ILE A 147 -4.61 22.68 -12.31
C ILE A 147 -4.21 23.84 -13.21
#